data_AF-A0A6N8NGG7-F1
#
_entry.id   AF-A0A6N8NGG7-F1
#
_cell.length_a   1.000
_cell.length_b   1.000
_cell.length_c   1.000
_cell.angle_alpha   90.00
_cell.angle_beta   90.00
_cell.angle_gamma   90.00
#
_symmetry.space_group_name_H-M   'P 1'
#
loop_
_entity.id
_entity.type
_entity.pdbx_description
1 polymer ?
#
loop_
_entity_poly.entity_id
_entity_poly.type
_entity_poly.pdbx_seq_one_letter_code
_entity_poly.pdbx_strand_id
1 'polypeptide(L)'
;MGTNRSPPLEQKKTLRTRLLWLVLIRRICYCTTLLSGIFTDRTVQATQSFLSTNEQIEIVILQGAIMHTEYIWRYLDIEKFSMLLEQNALFFCSAKNFEDPFEGEFAWGHTGYKKFIETQEKLCATHGAGMDLDPFMAFNLKTLKEISERTYISCWHCNEHESEAMWKLYCKNPAKGVVIKSKKKNLQSQLENNNLNKLQLKHVKYVKNFWIKQYNPESDVFFNKRPSFEYEKEFRAIFQENTFNTPPVKGKLVPVSLNNLLEEIRISPFADKDFKNEVLQISKKYGLDLKVKNSEIEMHPIMHVEEEIIAEGPNWYQSKIRLAIRDA
;
A
#
# COMPACT_ATOMS: atom_id res chain seq x y z
N MET A 1 -57.12 0.43 -21.02
CA MET A 1 -56.32 -0.79 -21.26
C MET A 1 -55.19 -0.42 -22.21
N GLY A 2 -53.98 -0.31 -21.67
CA GLY A 2 -52.80 0.20 -22.38
C GLY A 2 -52.16 -0.84 -23.28
N THR A 3 -51.72 -0.40 -24.45
CA THR A 3 -50.92 -1.19 -25.38
C THR A 3 -49.44 -0.81 -25.20
N ASN A 4 -48.65 -1.78 -24.73
CA ASN A 4 -47.20 -1.74 -24.70
C ASN A 4 -46.64 -1.70 -26.14
N ARG A 5 -45.83 -0.69 -26.48
CA ARG A 5 -44.94 -0.71 -27.65
C ARG A 5 -43.49 -0.80 -27.19
N SER A 6 -42.86 -1.92 -27.47
CA SER A 6 -41.40 -2.11 -27.38
C SER A 6 -40.69 -1.22 -28.41
N PRO A 7 -39.48 -0.68 -28.12
CA PRO A 7 -38.75 0.14 -29.07
C PRO A 7 -38.12 -0.70 -30.20
N PRO A 8 -37.82 -0.12 -31.38
CA PRO A 8 -37.38 -0.86 -32.57
C PRO A 8 -35.96 -1.44 -32.43
N LEU A 9 -35.72 -2.56 -33.10
CA LEU A 9 -34.46 -3.34 -33.09
C LEU A 9 -33.20 -2.58 -33.54
N GLU A 10 -33.34 -1.41 -34.19
CA GLU A 10 -32.23 -0.63 -34.75
C GLU A 10 -31.42 0.15 -33.69
N GLN A 11 -32.06 0.62 -32.60
CA GLN A 11 -31.36 1.34 -31.52
C GLN A 11 -30.46 0.44 -30.65
N LYS A 12 -30.69 -0.87 -30.63
CA LYS A 12 -29.87 -1.82 -29.85
C LYS A 12 -28.56 -2.19 -30.55
N LYS A 13 -28.48 -2.10 -31.89
CA LYS A 13 -27.25 -2.38 -32.64
C LYS A 13 -26.22 -1.26 -32.48
N THR A 14 -26.65 0.01 -32.51
CA THR A 14 -25.76 1.19 -32.36
C THR A 14 -25.16 1.33 -30.97
N LEU A 15 -25.87 0.94 -29.90
CA LEU A 15 -25.30 0.92 -28.54
C LEU A 15 -24.22 -0.15 -28.35
N ARG A 16 -24.40 -1.34 -28.94
CA ARG A 16 -23.41 -2.43 -28.86
C ARG A 16 -22.12 -2.09 -29.61
N THR A 17 -22.22 -1.45 -30.78
CA THR A 17 -21.04 -1.00 -31.53
C THR A 17 -20.30 0.14 -30.80
N ARG A 18 -21.02 1.05 -30.13
CA ARG A 18 -20.43 2.14 -29.31
C ARG A 18 -19.67 1.60 -28.08
N LEU A 19 -20.18 0.56 -27.41
CA LEU A 19 -19.49 -0.05 -26.26
C LEU A 19 -18.22 -0.81 -26.68
N LEU A 20 -18.25 -1.52 -27.81
CA LEU A 20 -17.09 -2.27 -28.33
C LEU A 20 -15.93 -1.34 -28.73
N TRP A 21 -16.22 -0.15 -29.26
CA TRP A 21 -15.19 0.85 -29.60
C TRP A 21 -14.56 1.52 -28.37
N LEU A 22 -15.33 1.79 -27.31
CA LEU A 22 -14.81 2.27 -26.02
C LEU A 22 -13.87 1.26 -25.34
N VAL A 23 -14.16 -0.04 -25.50
CA VAL A 23 -13.29 -1.12 -24.99
C VAL A 23 -12.03 -1.27 -25.84
N LEU A 24 -12.11 -1.12 -27.16
CA LEU A 24 -10.93 -1.16 -28.04
C LEU A 24 -9.96 0.00 -27.81
N ILE A 25 -10.48 1.23 -27.61
CA ILE A 25 -9.65 2.41 -27.31
C ILE A 25 -8.97 2.27 -25.94
N ARG A 26 -9.65 1.70 -24.94
CA ARG A 26 -9.04 1.35 -23.65
C ARG A 26 -7.91 0.31 -23.79
N ARG A 27 -8.03 -0.67 -24.68
CA ARG A 27 -6.97 -1.68 -24.91
C ARG A 27 -5.77 -1.12 -25.67
N ILE A 28 -5.98 -0.21 -26.61
CA ILE A 28 -4.89 0.42 -27.39
C ILE A 28 -4.04 1.35 -26.50
N CYS A 29 -4.63 2.09 -25.56
CA CYS A 29 -3.89 2.95 -24.63
C CYS A 29 -3.08 2.19 -23.57
N TYR A 30 -3.44 0.95 -23.23
CA TYR A 30 -2.64 0.11 -22.31
C TYR A 30 -1.45 -0.57 -23.00
N CYS A 31 -1.49 -0.78 -24.32
CA CYS A 31 -0.38 -1.40 -25.06
C CYS A 31 0.72 -0.42 -25.47
N THR A 32 0.48 0.90 -25.48
CA THR A 32 1.48 1.90 -25.92
C THR A 32 2.32 2.50 -24.79
N THR A 33 2.07 2.16 -23.53
CA THR A 33 2.88 2.62 -22.37
C THR A 33 4.05 1.69 -22.02
N LEU A 34 4.44 0.79 -22.93
CA LEU A 34 5.62 -0.08 -22.77
C LEU A 34 6.75 0.18 -23.77
N LEU A 35 6.68 1.23 -24.59
CA LEU A 35 7.78 1.65 -25.45
C LEU A 35 8.05 3.15 -25.28
N SER A 36 9.16 3.43 -24.62
CA SER A 36 9.79 4.74 -24.57
C SER A 36 10.13 5.25 -25.97
N GLY A 37 9.84 6.53 -26.21
CA GLY A 37 10.53 7.34 -27.22
C GLY A 37 9.76 7.56 -28.53
N ILE A 38 9.67 8.85 -28.89
CA ILE A 38 9.33 9.39 -30.22
C ILE A 38 7.83 9.40 -30.56
N PHE A 39 7.16 10.50 -30.22
CA PHE A 39 5.92 10.90 -30.88
C PHE A 39 6.21 12.01 -31.89
N THR A 40 6.21 11.66 -33.18
CA THR A 40 6.03 12.57 -34.30
C THR A 40 4.57 12.56 -34.73
N ASP A 41 3.90 13.70 -34.55
CA ASP A 41 2.93 14.36 -35.45
C ASP A 41 1.87 13.55 -36.24
N ARG A 42 1.36 12.43 -35.73
CA ARG A 42 0.24 11.71 -36.38
C ARG A 42 -0.97 11.39 -35.51
N THR A 43 -0.97 11.75 -34.23
CA THR A 43 -2.12 11.52 -33.32
C THR A 43 -3.18 12.63 -33.36
N VAL A 44 -2.97 13.73 -34.09
CA VAL A 44 -3.89 14.89 -34.12
C VAL A 44 -4.96 14.81 -35.21
N GLN A 45 -4.85 13.91 -36.20
CA GLN A 45 -5.80 13.88 -37.33
C GLN A 45 -7.05 13.02 -37.16
N ALA A 46 -7.20 12.25 -36.06
CA ALA A 46 -8.39 11.42 -35.87
C ALA A 46 -9.59 12.15 -35.23
N THR A 47 -9.45 13.43 -34.86
CA THR A 47 -10.47 14.19 -34.10
C THR A 47 -11.25 15.22 -34.91
N GLN A 48 -11.08 15.30 -36.24
CA GLN A 48 -11.73 16.36 -37.05
C GLN A 48 -12.93 15.93 -37.93
N SER A 49 -13.42 14.69 -37.86
CA SER A 49 -14.60 14.27 -38.64
C SER A 49 -15.88 14.02 -37.83
N PHE A 50 -15.95 14.45 -36.57
CA PHE A 50 -17.09 14.17 -35.69
C PHE A 50 -17.58 15.41 -34.94
N LEU A 51 -17.88 16.49 -35.66
CA LEU A 51 -18.60 17.65 -35.11
C LEU A 51 -19.66 18.12 -36.10
N SER A 52 -20.82 17.46 -36.09
CA SER A 52 -22.05 17.99 -36.70
C SER A 52 -23.30 17.67 -35.87
N THR A 53 -23.17 17.60 -34.56
CA THR A 53 -24.30 17.57 -33.63
C THR A 53 -23.95 18.39 -32.41
N ASN A 54 -24.82 19.34 -32.09
CA ASN A 54 -24.65 20.43 -31.15
C ASN A 54 -24.80 19.98 -29.68
N GLU A 55 -24.12 18.90 -29.30
CA GLU A 55 -24.00 18.48 -27.89
C GLU A 55 -22.62 18.91 -27.39
N GLN A 56 -22.60 19.82 -26.40
CA GLN A 56 -21.40 20.11 -25.63
C GLN A 56 -20.98 18.84 -24.89
N ILE A 57 -20.02 18.11 -25.44
CA ILE A 57 -19.34 17.03 -24.72
C ILE A 57 -18.24 17.69 -23.88
N GLU A 58 -18.48 17.76 -22.58
CA GLU A 58 -17.47 18.19 -21.61
C GLU A 58 -16.45 17.05 -21.43
N ILE A 59 -15.34 17.12 -22.17
CA ILE A 59 -14.23 16.17 -22.02
C ILE A 59 -13.36 16.64 -20.86
N VAL A 60 -13.61 16.11 -19.66
CA VAL A 60 -12.71 16.28 -18.52
C VAL A 60 -11.49 15.38 -18.73
N ILE A 61 -10.40 15.94 -19.25
CA ILE A 61 -9.10 15.27 -19.27
C ILE A 61 -8.54 15.30 -17.85
N LEU A 62 -8.73 14.22 -17.09
CA LEU A 62 -8.03 14.00 -15.83
C LEU A 62 -6.56 13.76 -16.14
N GLN A 63 -5.79 14.84 -16.18
CA GLN A 63 -4.33 14.82 -16.22
C GLN A 63 -3.87 13.98 -15.01
N GLY A 64 -3.16 12.88 -15.28
CA GLY A 64 -2.95 11.75 -14.37
C GLY A 64 -2.63 12.12 -12.92
N ALA A 65 -3.67 12.27 -12.10
CA ALA A 65 -3.55 12.07 -10.68
C ALA A 65 -3.35 10.57 -10.50
N ILE A 66 -2.18 10.15 -9.99
CA ILE A 66 -2.03 8.82 -9.42
C ILE A 66 -3.07 8.76 -8.29
N MET A 67 -4.24 8.19 -8.58
CA MET A 67 -5.23 7.89 -7.56
C MET A 67 -4.61 6.81 -6.69
N HIS A 68 -3.91 7.23 -5.64
CA HIS A 68 -3.49 6.32 -4.60
C HIS A 68 -4.76 5.77 -3.96
N THR A 69 -4.95 4.46 -4.04
CA THR A 69 -5.99 3.70 -3.33
C THR A 69 -6.23 4.24 -1.92
N GLU A 70 -7.48 4.24 -1.49
CA GLU A 70 -7.83 4.57 -0.11
C GLU A 70 -7.50 3.45 0.89
N TYR A 71 -7.24 2.23 0.39
CA TYR A 71 -7.01 1.04 1.21
C TYR A 71 -5.56 0.89 1.63
N ILE A 72 -5.42 0.46 2.88
CA ILE A 72 -4.14 0.20 3.53
C ILE A 72 -4.22 -1.13 4.26
N TRP A 73 -3.11 -1.86 4.24
CA TRP A 73 -3.02 -3.24 4.72
C TRP A 73 -1.87 -3.38 5.69
N ARG A 74 -2.05 -4.19 6.74
CA ARG A 74 -0.97 -4.55 7.66
C ARG A 74 -0.95 -6.05 7.84
N TYR A 75 0.13 -6.67 7.38
CA TYR A 75 0.37 -8.11 7.44
C TYR A 75 0.99 -8.44 8.80
N LEU A 76 0.42 -9.43 9.48
CA LEU A 76 0.70 -9.76 10.87
C LEU A 76 0.83 -11.29 11.00
N ASP A 77 1.75 -11.72 11.87
CA ASP A 77 1.69 -13.07 12.42
C ASP A 77 0.54 -13.17 13.44
N ILE A 78 0.09 -14.38 13.72
CA ILE A 78 -1.00 -14.63 14.68
C ILE A 78 -0.75 -13.99 16.05
N GLU A 79 0.49 -13.98 16.54
CA GLU A 79 0.81 -13.38 17.84
C GLU A 79 0.61 -11.86 17.83
N LYS A 80 1.02 -11.18 16.76
CA LYS A 80 0.83 -9.74 16.59
C LYS A 80 -0.65 -9.40 16.42
N PHE A 81 -1.40 -10.26 15.73
CA PHE A 81 -2.84 -10.11 15.59
C PHE A 81 -3.56 -10.28 16.94
N SER A 82 -3.23 -11.32 17.72
CA SER A 82 -3.77 -11.50 19.06
C SER A 82 -3.45 -10.31 19.98
N MET A 83 -2.20 -9.81 19.95
CA MET A 83 -1.83 -8.60 20.69
C MET A 83 -2.65 -7.37 20.26
N LEU A 84 -2.89 -7.18 18.97
CA LEU A 84 -3.73 -6.08 18.47
C LEU A 84 -5.15 -6.16 19.04
N LEU A 85 -5.74 -7.36 19.04
CA LEU A 85 -7.09 -7.61 19.56
C LEU A 85 -7.18 -7.40 21.07
N GLU A 86 -6.26 -8.00 21.81
CA GLU A 86 -6.20 -7.93 23.28
C GLU A 86 -5.98 -6.51 23.78
N GLN A 87 -5.08 -5.77 23.14
CA GLN A 87 -4.75 -4.40 23.54
C GLN A 87 -5.72 -3.37 22.98
N ASN A 88 -6.51 -3.73 21.97
CA ASN A 88 -7.39 -2.82 21.22
C ASN A 88 -6.64 -1.51 20.85
N ALA A 89 -5.40 -1.67 20.37
CA ALA A 89 -4.44 -0.59 20.19
C ALA A 89 -3.46 -0.91 19.06
N LEU A 90 -3.08 0.11 18.29
CA LEU A 90 -2.02 -0.01 17.29
C LEU A 90 -0.65 0.14 17.92
N PHE A 91 0.25 -0.79 17.61
CA PHE A 91 1.66 -0.65 17.96
C PHE A 91 2.39 0.27 16.98
N PHE A 92 3.03 1.30 17.52
CA PHE A 92 3.95 2.19 16.83
C PHE A 92 5.38 1.88 17.28
N CYS A 93 6.24 1.50 16.34
CA CYS A 93 7.64 1.19 16.60
C CYS A 93 8.44 2.50 16.69
N SER A 94 9.39 2.59 17.61
CA SER A 94 10.37 3.68 17.59
C SER A 94 11.17 3.64 16.28
N ALA A 95 11.41 4.79 15.66
CA ALA A 95 12.17 4.86 14.42
C ALA A 95 13.61 4.35 14.59
N LYS A 96 14.19 4.48 15.79
CA LYS A 96 15.49 3.88 16.15
C LYS A 96 15.54 2.35 15.99
N ASN A 97 14.39 1.69 16.05
CA ASN A 97 14.29 0.23 15.98
C ASN A 97 14.05 -0.30 14.55
N PHE A 98 14.17 0.56 13.54
CA PHE A 98 14.03 0.15 12.15
C PHE A 98 15.23 -0.67 11.69
N GLU A 99 14.98 -1.64 10.82
CA GLU A 99 15.99 -2.58 10.33
C GLU A 99 16.86 -1.96 9.22
N ASP A 100 16.29 -1.08 8.40
CA ASP A 100 17.01 -0.42 7.32
C ASP A 100 17.88 0.73 7.88
N PRO A 101 19.21 0.63 7.83
CA PRO A 101 20.10 1.62 8.43
C PRO A 101 20.06 2.99 7.75
N PHE A 102 19.43 3.14 6.57
CA PHE A 102 19.29 4.47 5.96
C PHE A 102 17.93 5.13 6.23
N GLU A 103 17.03 4.49 6.97
CA GLU A 103 15.77 5.11 7.34
C GLU A 103 15.95 6.13 8.46
N GLY A 104 15.70 7.41 8.12
CA GLY A 104 15.98 8.52 9.03
C GLY A 104 17.43 9.02 8.99
N GLU A 105 18.21 8.60 7.98
CA GLU A 105 19.57 9.10 7.79
C GLU A 105 19.64 10.49 7.14
N PHE A 106 20.80 11.15 7.30
CA PHE A 106 21.01 12.53 6.83
C PHE A 106 21.00 12.67 5.31
N ALA A 107 21.52 11.65 4.63
CA ALA A 107 21.65 11.59 3.20
C ALA A 107 21.93 10.17 2.73
N TRP A 108 21.59 9.89 1.47
CA TRP A 108 22.06 8.70 0.77
C TRP A 108 22.15 8.94 -0.73
N GLY A 109 22.88 8.04 -1.40
CA GLY A 109 23.20 8.16 -2.81
C GLY A 109 24.33 9.17 -3.05
N HIS A 110 25.13 8.93 -4.09
CA HIS A 110 26.33 9.74 -4.37
C HIS A 110 26.01 11.23 -4.49
N THR A 111 24.93 11.59 -5.20
CA THR A 111 24.51 12.99 -5.34
C THR A 111 23.90 13.53 -4.05
N GLY A 112 23.23 12.68 -3.25
CA GLY A 112 22.67 13.08 -1.96
C GLY A 112 23.75 13.51 -0.99
N TYR A 113 24.78 12.70 -0.81
CA TYR A 113 25.93 13.03 0.05
C TYR A 113 26.64 14.32 -0.39
N LYS A 114 26.92 14.48 -1.68
CA LYS A 114 27.54 15.70 -2.19
C LYS A 114 26.73 16.94 -1.84
N LYS A 115 25.41 16.91 -2.11
CA LYS A 115 24.51 18.04 -1.82
C LYS A 115 24.32 18.27 -0.33
N PHE A 116 24.40 17.22 0.48
CA PHE A 116 24.37 17.34 1.93
C PHE A 116 25.55 18.16 2.43
N ILE A 117 26.78 17.84 2.01
CA ILE A 117 27.98 18.60 2.38
C ILE A 117 27.87 20.06 1.93
N GLU A 118 27.53 20.30 0.66
CA GLU A 118 27.31 21.66 0.13
C GLU A 118 26.25 22.45 0.92
N THR A 119 25.25 21.75 1.47
CA THR A 119 24.21 22.37 2.31
C THR A 119 24.76 22.69 3.69
N GLN A 120 25.50 21.76 4.32
CA GLN A 120 26.08 21.98 5.64
C GLN A 120 27.13 23.10 5.61
N GLU A 121 27.94 23.21 4.55
CA GLU A 121 28.87 24.33 4.35
C GLU A 121 28.15 25.69 4.37
N LYS A 122 27.04 25.80 3.62
CA LYS A 122 26.21 27.02 3.58
C LYS A 122 25.58 27.34 4.93
N LEU A 123 25.06 26.31 5.61
CA LEU A 123 24.47 26.47 6.94
C LEU A 123 25.52 26.87 7.97
N CYS A 124 26.71 26.29 7.92
CA CYS A 124 27.83 26.64 8.80
C CYS A 124 28.31 28.08 8.58
N ALA A 125 28.42 28.52 7.32
CA ALA A 125 28.77 29.90 7.02
C ALA A 125 27.74 30.91 7.55
N THR A 126 26.46 30.52 7.63
CA THR A 126 25.36 31.40 8.05
C THR A 126 25.08 31.33 9.57
N HIS A 127 25.15 30.14 10.16
CA HIS A 127 24.71 29.83 11.51
C HIS A 127 25.80 29.23 12.41
N GLY A 128 26.98 28.93 11.87
CA GLY A 128 28.05 28.25 12.59
C GLY A 128 28.74 29.11 13.63
N ALA A 129 28.51 30.42 13.66
CA ALA A 129 29.08 31.34 14.66
C ALA A 129 30.61 31.23 14.82
N GLY A 130 31.33 31.01 13.70
CA GLY A 130 32.78 30.83 13.67
C GLY A 130 33.27 29.41 13.98
N MET A 131 32.37 28.45 14.14
CA MET A 131 32.70 27.03 14.30
C MET A 131 33.16 26.41 12.97
N ASP A 132 34.09 25.44 13.06
CA ASP A 132 34.46 24.60 11.94
C ASP A 132 33.28 23.71 11.49
N LEU A 133 33.33 23.25 10.23
CA LEU A 133 32.25 22.47 9.63
C LEU A 133 31.99 21.15 10.38
N ASP A 134 33.03 20.43 10.78
CA ASP A 134 32.90 19.11 11.41
C ASP A 134 32.16 19.16 12.75
N PRO A 135 32.54 20.02 13.73
CA PRO A 135 31.76 20.18 14.96
C PRO A 135 30.35 20.72 14.72
N PHE A 136 30.18 21.64 13.75
CA PHE A 136 28.86 22.18 13.39
C PHE A 136 27.92 21.07 12.89
N MET A 137 28.43 20.24 11.98
CA MET A 137 27.72 19.05 11.49
C MET A 137 27.42 18.11 12.65
N ALA A 138 28.41 17.71 13.45
CA ALA A 138 28.20 16.80 14.57
C ALA A 138 27.08 17.28 15.52
N PHE A 139 27.02 18.59 15.81
CA PHE A 139 25.97 19.16 16.64
C PHE A 139 24.59 19.12 15.96
N ASN A 140 24.50 19.56 14.69
CA ASN A 140 23.27 19.54 13.90
C ASN A 140 22.74 18.11 13.66
N LEU A 141 23.64 17.12 13.65
CA LEU A 141 23.32 15.73 13.40
C LEU A 141 22.98 14.93 14.67
N LYS A 142 23.51 15.31 15.84
CA LYS A 142 23.16 14.71 17.13
C LYS A 142 21.64 14.71 17.36
N THR A 143 20.96 15.76 16.92
CA THR A 143 19.52 15.96 16.98
C THR A 143 18.74 14.85 16.26
N LEU A 144 19.25 14.26 15.17
CA LEU A 144 18.53 13.18 14.48
C LEU A 144 18.42 11.90 15.29
N LYS A 145 19.47 11.55 16.04
CA LYS A 145 19.40 10.39 16.93
C LYS A 145 18.30 10.58 17.97
N GLU A 146 18.25 11.76 18.59
CA GLU A 146 17.23 12.12 19.56
C GLU A 146 15.83 12.14 18.94
N ILE A 147 15.70 12.63 17.71
CA ILE A 147 14.46 12.58 16.92
C ILE A 147 14.04 11.12 16.67
N SER A 148 14.94 10.24 16.24
CA SER A 148 14.64 8.83 15.97
C SER A 148 14.16 8.07 17.21
N GLU A 149 14.71 8.40 18.38
CA GLU A 149 14.34 7.82 19.66
C GLU A 149 12.94 8.25 20.12
N ARG A 150 12.49 9.42 19.67
CA ARG A 150 11.23 10.04 20.08
C ARG A 150 10.16 10.05 19.00
N THR A 151 10.48 9.52 17.83
CA THR A 151 9.56 9.36 16.72
C THR A 151 9.04 7.92 16.69
N TYR A 152 7.72 7.79 16.69
CA TYR A 152 7.02 6.51 16.71
C TYR A 152 6.20 6.36 15.44
N ILE A 153 6.33 5.21 14.78
CA ILE A 153 5.87 4.99 13.40
C ILE A 153 5.03 3.72 13.32
N SER A 154 3.89 3.80 12.63
CA SER A 154 3.10 2.67 12.17
C SER A 154 3.04 2.67 10.64
N CYS A 155 3.67 1.69 10.01
CA CYS A 155 3.69 1.51 8.55
C CYS A 155 2.52 0.62 8.09
N TRP A 156 1.94 0.97 6.94
CA TRP A 156 0.90 0.21 6.27
C TRP A 156 1.21 0.09 4.77
N HIS A 157 0.93 -1.05 4.16
CA HIS A 157 1.04 -1.24 2.72
C HIS A 157 -0.15 -0.60 2.00
N CYS A 158 0.06 0.31 1.08
CA CYS A 158 -1.01 0.97 0.33
C CYS A 158 -1.19 0.30 -1.04
N ASN A 159 -2.27 -0.47 -1.20
CA ASN A 159 -2.56 -1.18 -2.46
C ASN A 159 -4.07 -1.46 -2.59
N GLU A 160 -4.57 -1.61 -3.81
CA GLU A 160 -5.99 -2.00 -4.00
C GLU A 160 -6.22 -3.48 -3.66
N HIS A 161 -5.19 -4.29 -3.87
CA HIS A 161 -5.20 -5.73 -3.77
C HIS A 161 -4.20 -6.22 -2.73
N GLU A 162 -4.39 -7.44 -2.26
CA GLU A 162 -3.42 -8.19 -1.47
C GLU A 162 -2.12 -8.38 -2.26
N SER A 163 -1.02 -8.58 -1.53
CA SER A 163 0.30 -8.81 -2.10
C SER A 163 0.86 -10.10 -1.54
N GLU A 164 1.01 -11.09 -2.41
CA GLU A 164 1.65 -12.37 -2.08
C GLU A 164 3.07 -12.16 -1.52
N ALA A 165 3.82 -11.20 -2.09
CA ALA A 165 5.15 -10.87 -1.60
C ALA A 165 5.12 -10.35 -0.15
N MET A 166 4.13 -9.52 0.20
CA MET A 166 4.00 -8.99 1.56
C MET A 166 3.64 -10.07 2.58
N TRP A 167 2.80 -11.05 2.20
CA TRP A 167 2.55 -12.24 3.01
C TRP A 167 3.86 -12.97 3.37
N LYS A 168 4.75 -13.16 2.38
CA LYS A 168 6.03 -13.87 2.58
C LYS A 168 7.07 -13.07 3.35
N LEU A 169 7.08 -11.74 3.19
CA LEU A 169 8.08 -10.87 3.80
C LEU A 169 7.76 -10.49 5.25
N TYR A 170 6.48 -10.27 5.58
CA TYR A 170 6.08 -9.74 6.89
C TYR A 170 5.49 -10.78 7.85
N CYS A 171 5.10 -11.95 7.35
CA CYS A 171 4.71 -13.08 8.18
C CYS A 171 5.87 -14.08 8.28
N LYS A 172 6.32 -14.38 9.50
CA LYS A 172 7.38 -15.38 9.76
C LYS A 172 7.02 -16.75 9.19
N ASN A 173 5.76 -17.12 9.31
CA ASN A 173 5.18 -18.28 8.64
C ASN A 173 3.98 -17.80 7.82
N PRO A 174 4.07 -17.75 6.48
CA PRO A 174 2.97 -17.31 5.64
C PRO A 174 1.69 -18.11 5.86
N ALA A 175 1.75 -19.39 6.22
CA ALA A 175 0.55 -20.20 6.52
C ALA A 175 -0.18 -19.77 7.80
N LYS A 176 0.50 -19.05 8.70
CA LYS A 176 -0.04 -18.52 9.97
C LYS A 176 -0.16 -16.99 9.97
N GLY A 177 -0.38 -16.43 8.79
CA GLY A 177 -0.53 -14.99 8.59
C GLY A 177 -1.99 -14.53 8.65
N VAL A 178 -2.19 -13.34 9.20
CA VAL A 178 -3.42 -12.55 9.10
C VAL A 178 -3.08 -11.17 8.54
N VAL A 179 -3.92 -10.62 7.69
CA VAL A 179 -3.80 -9.24 7.22
C VAL A 179 -5.02 -8.46 7.65
N ILE A 180 -4.80 -7.27 8.18
CA ILE A 180 -5.87 -6.32 8.46
C ILE A 180 -5.93 -5.28 7.36
N LYS A 181 -7.13 -5.01 6.86
CA LYS A 181 -7.41 -3.98 5.86
C LYS A 181 -8.15 -2.83 6.52
N SER A 182 -7.75 -1.62 6.20
CA SER A 182 -8.38 -0.39 6.67
C SER A 182 -8.43 0.65 5.54
N LYS A 183 -9.13 1.75 5.78
CA LYS A 183 -9.07 2.96 4.94
C LYS A 183 -8.19 4.00 5.62
N LYS A 184 -7.45 4.78 4.84
CA LYS A 184 -6.62 5.89 5.34
C LYS A 184 -7.41 6.84 6.25
N LYS A 185 -8.64 7.16 5.86
CA LYS A 185 -9.53 8.03 6.64
C LYS A 185 -9.86 7.44 8.02
N ASN A 186 -10.11 6.13 8.10
CA ASN A 186 -10.46 5.47 9.37
C ASN A 186 -9.24 5.50 10.30
N LEU A 187 -8.06 5.16 9.78
CA LEU A 187 -6.82 5.26 10.51
C LEU A 187 -6.59 6.68 11.03
N GLN A 188 -6.74 7.69 10.17
CA GLN A 188 -6.59 9.09 10.54
C GLN A 188 -7.55 9.47 11.68
N SER A 189 -8.85 9.22 11.52
CA SER A 189 -9.85 9.57 12.55
C SER A 189 -9.62 8.84 13.87
N GLN A 190 -9.14 7.59 13.85
CA GLN A 190 -8.82 6.87 15.09
C GLN A 190 -7.60 7.46 15.81
N LEU A 191 -6.59 7.94 15.06
CA LEU A 191 -5.37 8.48 15.66
C LEU A 191 -5.50 9.93 16.12
N GLU A 192 -6.29 10.75 15.43
CA GLU A 192 -6.53 12.15 15.81
C GLU A 192 -7.21 12.27 17.19
N ASN A 193 -8.00 11.27 17.59
CA ASN A 193 -8.63 11.22 18.91
C ASN A 193 -7.67 10.96 20.08
N ASN A 194 -6.39 10.67 19.81
CA ASN A 194 -5.41 10.28 20.83
C ASN A 194 -4.47 11.41 21.27
N ASN A 195 -4.72 12.67 20.88
CA ASN A 195 -3.87 13.83 21.24
C ASN A 195 -2.37 13.62 20.92
N LEU A 196 -2.07 12.94 19.81
CA LEU A 196 -0.71 12.61 19.42
C LEU A 196 0.03 13.86 18.89
N ASN A 197 1.13 14.22 19.53
CA ASN A 197 1.91 15.39 19.16
C ASN A 197 2.59 15.21 17.79
N LYS A 198 2.50 16.25 16.95
CA LYS A 198 3.03 16.25 15.57
C LYS A 198 2.60 15.03 14.75
N LEU A 199 1.36 14.58 14.91
CA LEU A 199 0.81 13.48 14.12
C LEU A 199 0.83 13.83 12.62
N GLN A 200 1.42 12.96 11.81
CA GLN A 200 1.47 13.06 10.36
C GLN A 200 1.16 11.72 9.73
N LEU A 201 0.28 11.71 8.72
CA LEU A 201 -0.05 10.53 7.93
C LEU A 201 0.25 10.81 6.46
N LYS A 202 1.25 10.13 5.89
CA LYS A 202 1.71 10.40 4.52
C LYS A 202 2.24 9.14 3.85
N HIS A 203 2.27 9.19 2.51
CA HIS A 203 3.01 8.21 1.70
C HIS A 203 4.50 8.40 1.85
N VAL A 204 5.22 7.27 1.84
CA VAL A 204 6.68 7.27 1.74
C VAL A 204 7.09 7.61 0.31
N LYS A 205 8.09 8.48 0.18
CA LYS A 205 8.73 8.85 -1.08
C LYS A 205 9.95 7.96 -1.28
N TYR A 206 10.02 7.31 -2.43
CA TYR A 206 11.14 6.46 -2.81
C TYR A 206 12.10 7.25 -3.68
N VAL A 207 13.24 7.67 -3.13
CA VAL A 207 14.15 8.62 -3.77
C VAL A 207 15.56 8.05 -3.90
N LYS A 208 16.13 8.07 -5.11
CA LYS A 208 17.49 7.57 -5.38
C LYS A 208 18.57 8.34 -4.61
N ASN A 209 18.39 9.65 -4.49
CA ASN A 209 19.29 10.54 -3.77
C ASN A 209 18.48 11.36 -2.78
N PHE A 210 18.89 11.35 -1.52
CA PHE A 210 18.24 12.08 -0.44
C PHE A 210 19.28 12.88 0.34
N TRP A 211 18.88 14.03 0.85
CA TRP A 211 19.60 14.77 1.87
C TRP A 211 18.69 15.73 2.61
N ILE A 212 19.02 15.98 3.87
CA ILE A 212 18.38 16.99 4.69
C ILE A 212 18.85 18.38 4.27
N LYS A 213 17.89 19.27 4.06
CA LYS A 213 18.13 20.63 3.58
C LYS A 213 18.11 21.69 4.67
N GLN A 214 17.47 21.39 5.79
CA GLN A 214 17.21 22.34 6.86
C GLN A 214 18.15 22.17 8.04
N TYR A 215 18.38 23.27 8.73
CA TYR A 215 18.94 23.29 10.08
C TYR A 215 17.91 22.68 11.03
N ASN A 216 18.29 21.72 11.88
CA ASN A 216 17.37 20.94 12.74
C ASN A 216 16.23 20.25 11.96
N PRO A 217 16.51 19.11 11.29
CA PRO A 217 15.48 18.30 10.63
C PRO A 217 14.30 17.94 11.55
N GLU A 218 13.12 17.74 10.96
CA GLU A 218 11.97 17.21 11.68
C GLU A 218 11.82 15.70 11.44
N SER A 219 10.73 15.10 11.95
CA SER A 219 10.40 13.69 11.71
C SER A 219 9.96 13.40 10.26
N ASP A 220 9.97 14.39 9.38
CA ASP A 220 9.59 14.23 7.97
C ASP A 220 10.62 13.42 7.17
N VAL A 221 11.86 13.32 7.67
CA VAL A 221 12.91 12.45 7.11
C VAL A 221 12.45 10.99 7.02
N PHE A 222 11.61 10.53 7.95
CA PHE A 222 11.06 9.17 7.99
C PHE A 222 9.94 8.91 6.97
N PHE A 223 9.64 9.85 6.07
CA PHE A 223 8.81 9.61 4.89
C PHE A 223 9.64 9.45 3.62
N ASN A 224 10.95 9.19 3.73
CA ASN A 224 11.80 8.94 2.58
C ASN A 224 12.49 7.58 2.74
N LYS A 225 12.55 6.82 1.65
CA LYS A 225 13.19 5.49 1.61
C LYS A 225 13.90 5.28 0.27
N ARG A 226 14.78 4.29 0.20
CA ARG A 226 15.49 3.96 -1.05
C ARG A 226 14.55 3.30 -2.06
N PRO A 227 14.77 3.49 -3.38
CA PRO A 227 13.92 2.89 -4.43
C PRO A 227 13.83 1.36 -4.38
N SER A 228 14.81 0.67 -3.80
CA SER A 228 14.80 -0.78 -3.63
C SER A 228 13.61 -1.29 -2.81
N PHE A 229 12.93 -0.43 -2.05
CA PHE A 229 11.78 -0.77 -1.21
C PHE A 229 10.44 -0.27 -1.76
N GLU A 230 10.40 0.24 -3.01
CA GLU A 230 9.18 0.78 -3.61
C GLU A 230 8.01 -0.23 -3.65
N TYR A 231 8.33 -1.52 -3.68
CA TYR A 231 7.35 -2.60 -3.60
C TYR A 231 6.51 -2.58 -2.31
N GLU A 232 7.02 -2.00 -1.23
CA GLU A 232 6.31 -1.88 0.05
C GLU A 232 5.16 -0.88 0.01
N LYS A 233 5.18 0.08 -0.94
CA LYS A 233 4.14 1.11 -1.13
C LYS A 233 3.62 1.72 0.18
N GLU A 234 4.53 2.04 1.09
CA GLU A 234 4.17 2.38 2.46
C GLU A 234 3.39 3.71 2.60
N PHE A 235 2.34 3.65 3.41
CA PHE A 235 1.67 4.77 4.03
C PHE A 235 1.95 4.73 5.53
N ARG A 236 2.57 5.78 6.07
CA ARG A 236 3.01 5.83 7.48
C ARG A 236 2.15 6.79 8.27
N ALA A 237 1.79 6.38 9.48
CA ALA A 237 1.39 7.27 10.55
C ALA A 237 2.58 7.48 11.48
N ILE A 238 2.93 8.73 11.75
CA ILE A 238 4.08 9.13 12.56
C ILE A 238 3.63 10.15 13.59
N PHE A 239 4.07 10.00 14.84
CA PHE A 239 4.00 11.07 15.83
C PHE A 239 5.34 11.18 16.57
N GLN A 240 5.57 12.31 17.23
CA GLN A 240 6.80 12.58 17.95
C GLN A 240 6.48 13.04 19.37
N GLU A 241 7.26 12.63 20.35
CA GLU A 241 7.13 13.13 21.73
C GLU A 241 8.11 14.26 22.03
N ASN A 242 7.60 15.36 22.60
CA ASN A 242 8.41 16.53 22.95
C ASN A 242 9.14 16.38 24.29
N THR A 243 8.71 15.47 25.17
CA THR A 243 9.11 15.50 26.58
C THR A 243 10.39 14.74 26.85
N PHE A 244 11.49 15.49 27.09
CA PHE A 244 12.76 14.93 27.56
C PHE A 244 12.66 14.19 28.91
N ASN A 245 11.55 14.35 29.65
CA ASN A 245 11.34 13.77 30.97
C ASN A 245 11.05 12.27 30.96
N THR A 246 10.65 11.70 29.83
CA THR A 246 10.43 10.26 29.70
C THR A 246 11.54 9.61 28.88
N PRO A 247 12.08 8.46 29.34
CA PRO A 247 13.05 7.72 28.57
C PRO A 247 12.38 7.18 27.29
N PRO A 248 13.10 7.20 26.15
CA PRO A 248 12.64 6.55 24.92
C PRO A 248 12.32 5.07 25.15
N VAL A 249 11.20 4.61 24.59
CA VAL A 249 10.79 3.20 24.62
C VAL A 249 10.83 2.61 23.21
N LYS A 250 10.94 1.29 23.09
CA LYS A 250 11.02 0.60 21.79
C LYS A 250 9.74 0.77 20.93
N GLY A 251 8.62 1.06 21.57
CA GLY A 251 7.38 1.37 20.88
C GLY A 251 6.27 1.72 21.84
N LYS A 252 5.14 2.16 21.28
CA LYS A 252 3.97 2.62 22.02
C LYS A 252 2.70 2.00 21.47
N LEU A 253 1.78 1.71 22.36
CA LEU A 253 0.42 1.32 22.03
C LEU A 253 -0.43 2.58 21.97
N VAL A 254 -1.08 2.80 20.84
CA VAL A 254 -2.05 3.88 20.66
C VAL A 254 -3.45 3.26 20.61
N PRO A 255 -4.31 3.52 21.61
CA PRO A 255 -5.67 2.99 21.64
C PRO A 255 -6.48 3.34 20.39
N VAL A 256 -7.23 2.36 19.87
CA VAL A 256 -8.13 2.54 18.72
C VAL A 256 -9.39 1.71 18.90
N SER A 257 -10.48 2.08 18.25
CA SER A 257 -11.62 1.16 18.07
C SER A 257 -11.37 0.28 16.85
N LEU A 258 -11.09 -1.01 17.06
CA LEU A 258 -10.88 -1.93 15.93
C LEU A 258 -12.13 -2.07 15.05
N ASN A 259 -13.32 -1.92 15.61
CA ASN A 259 -14.56 -1.92 14.82
C ASN A 259 -14.64 -0.74 13.84
N ASN A 260 -14.15 0.43 14.25
CA ASN A 260 -14.14 1.64 13.42
C ASN A 260 -12.90 1.73 12.53
N LEU A 261 -11.79 1.11 12.95
CA LEU A 261 -10.55 1.09 12.21
C LEU A 261 -10.63 0.12 11.03
N LEU A 262 -11.02 -1.13 11.29
CA LEU A 262 -10.86 -2.24 10.34
C LEU A 262 -12.03 -2.29 9.36
N GLU A 263 -11.73 -2.45 8.08
CA GLU A 263 -12.74 -2.83 7.08
C GLU A 263 -12.86 -4.35 7.03
N GLU A 264 -11.73 -5.05 6.95
CA GLU A 264 -11.67 -6.50 6.80
C GLU A 264 -10.48 -7.09 7.56
N ILE A 265 -10.62 -8.35 7.95
CA ILE A 265 -9.57 -9.22 8.48
C ILE A 265 -9.48 -10.37 7.50
N ARG A 266 -8.33 -10.58 6.88
CA ARG A 266 -8.15 -11.67 5.93
C ARG A 266 -7.12 -12.67 6.40
N ILE A 267 -7.47 -13.94 6.20
CA ILE A 267 -6.61 -15.07 6.56
C ILE A 267 -5.75 -15.40 5.35
N SER A 268 -4.47 -15.68 5.62
CA SER A 268 -3.50 -16.01 4.58
C SER A 268 -4.01 -17.06 3.59
N PRO A 269 -3.67 -16.91 2.30
CA PRO A 269 -4.03 -17.91 1.28
C PRO A 269 -3.29 -19.24 1.43
N PHE A 270 -2.24 -19.27 2.25
CA PHE A 270 -1.46 -20.47 2.56
C PHE A 270 -2.00 -21.22 3.79
N ALA A 271 -3.03 -20.69 4.46
CA ALA A 271 -3.57 -21.25 5.68
C ALA A 271 -4.39 -22.53 5.44
N ASP A 272 -4.24 -23.49 6.35
CA ASP A 272 -5.12 -24.66 6.44
C ASP A 272 -6.47 -24.30 7.08
N LYS A 273 -7.39 -25.29 7.10
CA LYS A 273 -8.74 -25.10 7.66
C LYS A 273 -8.72 -24.84 9.16
N ASP A 274 -7.77 -25.43 9.88
CA ASP A 274 -7.70 -25.32 11.34
C ASP A 274 -7.29 -23.90 11.74
N PHE A 275 -6.28 -23.33 11.08
CA PHE A 275 -5.88 -21.94 11.29
C PHE A 275 -6.96 -20.95 10.88
N LYS A 276 -7.68 -21.21 9.77
CA LYS A 276 -8.84 -20.37 9.39
C LYS A 276 -9.91 -20.34 10.49
N ASN A 277 -10.20 -21.50 11.08
CA ASN A 277 -11.12 -21.61 12.20
C ASN A 277 -10.59 -20.90 13.46
N GLU A 278 -9.30 -21.03 13.76
CA GLU A 278 -8.65 -20.33 14.87
C GLU A 278 -8.84 -18.81 14.77
N VAL A 279 -8.49 -18.22 13.62
CA VAL A 279 -8.65 -16.77 13.38
C VAL A 279 -10.11 -16.34 13.50
N LEU A 280 -11.04 -17.15 12.99
CA LEU A 280 -12.47 -16.87 13.11
C LEU A 280 -12.95 -16.88 14.57
N GLN A 281 -12.56 -17.89 15.35
CA GLN A 281 -12.95 -17.98 16.77
C GLN A 281 -12.37 -16.85 17.61
N ILE A 282 -11.09 -16.52 17.39
CA ILE A 282 -10.44 -15.41 18.09
C ILE A 282 -11.14 -14.09 17.70
N SER A 283 -11.39 -13.85 16.41
CA SER A 283 -12.09 -12.62 15.96
C SER A 283 -13.50 -12.52 16.52
N LYS A 284 -14.22 -13.64 16.63
CA LYS A 284 -15.57 -13.71 17.22
C LYS A 284 -15.57 -13.30 18.69
N LYS A 285 -14.55 -13.69 19.47
CA LYS A 285 -14.41 -13.28 20.88
C LYS A 285 -14.39 -11.75 21.05
N TYR A 286 -13.88 -11.02 20.05
CA TYR A 286 -13.82 -9.56 20.05
C TYR A 286 -14.92 -8.89 19.20
N GLY A 287 -15.91 -9.67 18.72
CA GLY A 287 -17.03 -9.15 17.92
C GLY A 287 -16.64 -8.66 16.52
N LEU A 288 -15.60 -9.25 15.93
CA LEU A 288 -15.07 -8.89 14.60
C LEU A 288 -15.28 -10.00 13.56
N ASP A 289 -16.03 -11.06 13.88
CA ASP A 289 -16.25 -12.23 13.02
C ASP A 289 -16.84 -11.87 11.66
N LEU A 290 -17.75 -10.89 11.59
CA LEU A 290 -18.34 -10.43 10.33
C LEU A 290 -17.33 -9.77 9.37
N LYS A 291 -16.20 -9.30 9.91
CA LYS A 291 -15.10 -8.71 9.12
C LYS A 291 -14.11 -9.75 8.62
N VAL A 292 -14.17 -10.99 9.10
CA VAL A 292 -13.26 -12.06 8.67
C VAL A 292 -13.64 -12.54 7.27
N LYS A 293 -12.66 -12.57 6.37
CA LYS A 293 -12.78 -13.04 4.98
C LYS A 293 -11.60 -13.95 4.64
N ASN A 294 -11.79 -14.81 3.64
CA ASN A 294 -10.65 -15.49 3.00
C ASN A 294 -9.80 -14.46 2.23
N SER A 295 -8.53 -14.78 2.01
CA SER A 295 -7.68 -14.03 1.08
C SER A 295 -8.30 -13.99 -0.31
N GLU A 296 -8.11 -12.89 -1.02
CA GLU A 296 -8.45 -12.78 -2.44
C GLU A 296 -7.46 -13.52 -3.35
N ILE A 297 -6.30 -13.89 -2.81
CA ILE A 297 -5.28 -14.67 -3.52
C ILE A 297 -5.60 -16.15 -3.33
N GLU A 298 -6.57 -16.68 -4.07
CA GLU A 298 -6.80 -18.13 -4.05
C GLU A 298 -5.55 -18.85 -4.61
N MET A 299 -4.86 -19.64 -3.78
CA MET A 299 -3.65 -20.37 -4.21
C MET A 299 -3.94 -21.59 -5.07
N HIS A 300 -5.22 -21.99 -5.15
CA HIS A 300 -5.64 -23.13 -5.93
C HIS A 300 -6.55 -22.68 -7.06
N PRO A 301 -6.36 -23.21 -8.28
CA PRO A 301 -7.27 -22.92 -9.35
C PRO A 301 -8.67 -23.43 -8.96
N ILE A 302 -9.68 -22.61 -9.23
CA ILE A 302 -11.09 -22.95 -9.01
C ILE A 302 -11.46 -24.22 -9.78
N MET A 303 -10.84 -24.42 -10.95
CA MET A 303 -11.03 -25.58 -11.79
C MET A 303 -9.80 -26.48 -11.76
N HIS A 304 -9.99 -27.78 -11.55
CA HIS A 304 -8.96 -28.79 -11.73
C HIS A 304 -9.51 -29.99 -12.50
N VAL A 305 -8.61 -30.77 -13.09
CA VAL A 305 -8.96 -32.00 -13.78
C VAL A 305 -8.79 -33.16 -12.82
N GLU A 306 -9.84 -33.95 -12.66
CA GLU A 306 -9.76 -35.24 -11.97
C GLU A 306 -9.77 -36.34 -13.02
N GLU A 307 -8.73 -37.17 -13.00
CA GLU A 307 -8.57 -38.33 -13.86
C GLU A 307 -8.65 -39.59 -13.00
N GLU A 308 -9.63 -40.43 -13.28
CA GLU A 308 -9.80 -41.74 -12.66
C GLU A 308 -9.48 -42.80 -13.70
N ILE A 309 -8.43 -43.60 -13.48
CA ILE A 309 -8.06 -44.71 -14.37
C ILE A 309 -9.07 -45.84 -14.15
N ILE A 310 -9.78 -46.24 -15.21
CA ILE A 310 -10.84 -47.27 -15.16
C ILE A 310 -10.31 -48.64 -15.60
N ALA A 311 -9.35 -48.67 -16.52
CA ALA A 311 -8.70 -49.89 -16.99
C ALA A 311 -7.30 -49.58 -17.53
N GLU A 312 -6.35 -50.51 -17.37
CA GLU A 312 -5.03 -50.43 -17.97
C GLU A 312 -4.53 -51.80 -18.45
N GLY A 313 -3.68 -51.77 -19.47
CA GLY A 313 -2.96 -52.91 -20.01
C GLY A 313 -1.50 -52.54 -20.31
N PRO A 314 -0.71 -53.46 -20.88
CA PRO A 314 0.75 -53.29 -21.00
C PRO A 314 1.19 -52.03 -21.78
N ASN A 315 0.36 -51.56 -22.71
CA ASN A 315 0.64 -50.41 -23.59
C ASN A 315 -0.57 -49.46 -23.75
N TRP A 316 -1.59 -49.55 -22.90
CA TRP A 316 -2.78 -48.69 -23.00
C TRP A 316 -3.42 -48.48 -21.64
N TYR A 317 -4.13 -47.37 -21.46
CA TYR A 317 -5.05 -47.18 -20.35
C TYR A 317 -6.28 -46.40 -20.81
N GLN A 318 -7.36 -46.57 -20.08
CA GLN A 318 -8.62 -45.87 -20.25
C GLN A 318 -8.93 -45.14 -18.95
N SER A 319 -9.17 -43.83 -19.04
CA SER A 319 -9.52 -43.01 -17.89
C SER A 319 -10.83 -42.26 -18.09
N LYS A 320 -11.47 -41.94 -16.96
CA LYS A 320 -12.58 -41.00 -16.87
C LYS A 320 -12.00 -39.65 -16.44
N ILE A 321 -12.07 -38.68 -17.33
CA ILE A 321 -11.62 -37.32 -17.07
C ILE A 321 -12.85 -36.47 -16.77
N ARG A 322 -12.85 -35.76 -15.64
CA ARG A 322 -13.87 -34.76 -15.32
C ARG A 322 -13.25 -33.44 -14.91
N LEU A 323 -13.92 -32.35 -15.29
CA LEU A 323 -13.65 -31.04 -14.74
C LEU A 323 -14.30 -30.98 -13.35
N ALA A 324 -13.47 -30.81 -12.31
CA ALA A 324 -13.93 -30.56 -10.96
C ALA A 324 -13.78 -29.06 -10.65
N ILE A 325 -14.76 -28.53 -9.92
CA ILE A 325 -14.78 -27.15 -9.46
C ILE A 325 -14.67 -27.19 -7.94
N ARG A 326 -13.68 -26.51 -7.37
CA ARG A 326 -13.59 -26.31 -5.92
C ARG A 326 -14.70 -25.35 -5.49
N ASP A 327 -15.46 -25.72 -4.48
CA ASP A 327 -16.46 -24.83 -3.88
C ASP A 327 -15.75 -23.56 -3.38
N ALA A 328 -16.16 -22.40 -3.92
CA ALA A 328 -15.60 -21.08 -3.65
C ALA A 328 -16.05 -20.51 -2.30
#